data_AF-A0A177E9Q0-F1
#
_entry.id   AF-A0A177E9Q0-F1
#
_cell.length_a   1.000
_cell.length_b   1.000
_cell.length_c   1.000
_cell.angle_alpha   90.00
_cell.angle_beta   90.00
_cell.angle_gamma   90.00
#
_symmetry.space_group_name_H-M   'P 1'
#
loop_
_entity.id
_entity.type
_entity.pdbx_description
1 polymer ?
#
loop_
_entity_poly.entity_id
_entity_poly.type
_entity_poly.pdbx_seq_one_letter_code
_entity_poly.pdbx_strand_id
1 'polypeptide(L)'
;MCMEVKIRCECGQKEASFNLRDNIMPQEVIFSLYCPRCSSEIELNESTMIWDNGWIIEYDMELARFMAVAKLGIPAEKVTPAFLFDEGYATWKELYPGELEDIKNEKEAIVAILKEDPHRYFKELRDWANARMARLKEEGWRKAQLI
;
A
#
# COMPACT_ATOMS: atom_id res chain seq x y z
N MET A 1 17.56 -5.35 -8.78
CA MET A 1 17.60 -5.04 -7.33
C MET A 1 16.37 -4.20 -7.02
N CYS A 2 15.40 -4.75 -6.31
CA CYS A 2 14.25 -3.99 -5.83
C CYS A 2 14.65 -3.46 -4.45
N MET A 3 14.90 -2.16 -4.31
CA MET A 3 15.23 -1.57 -3.02
C MET A 3 13.99 -1.59 -2.15
N GLU A 4 14.08 -2.18 -0.96
CA GLU A 4 12.98 -2.15 -0.02
C GLU A 4 12.90 -0.75 0.61
N VAL A 5 11.86 0.00 0.27
CA VAL A 5 11.59 1.32 0.86
C VAL A 5 10.64 1.13 2.03
N LYS A 6 11.16 1.31 3.24
CA LYS A 6 10.36 1.29 4.47
C LYS A 6 10.35 2.67 5.11
N ILE A 7 9.17 3.15 5.42
CA ILE A 7 8.98 4.46 6.05
C ILE A 7 8.21 4.25 7.35
N ARG A 8 8.69 4.90 8.41
CA ARG A 8 8.06 4.89 9.73
C ARG A 8 7.08 6.07 9.81
N CYS A 9 5.95 5.89 10.50
CA CYS A 9 5.04 7.01 10.74
C CYS A 9 5.74 8.14 11.52
N GLU A 10 5.24 9.36 11.40
CA GLU A 10 5.63 10.50 12.25
C GLU A 10 5.56 10.18 13.75
N CYS A 11 4.62 9.32 14.13
CA CYS A 11 4.43 8.86 15.50
C CYS A 11 5.45 7.83 16.01
N GLY A 12 6.31 7.31 15.13
CA GLY A 12 7.28 6.26 15.44
C GLY A 12 6.71 4.84 15.66
N GLN A 13 5.40 4.65 15.72
CA GLN A 13 4.78 3.40 16.22
C GLN A 13 4.60 2.31 15.18
N LYS A 14 4.41 2.68 13.91
CA LYS A 14 4.20 1.74 12.81
C LYS A 14 5.10 2.12 11.64
N GLU A 15 5.34 1.14 10.78
CA GLU A 15 6.05 1.31 9.52
C GLU A 15 5.26 0.70 8.37
N ALA A 16 5.50 1.18 7.16
CA ALA A 16 4.93 0.65 5.94
C ALA A 16 6.03 0.47 4.89
N SER A 17 5.92 -0.61 4.12
CA SER A 17 6.77 -0.85 2.95
C SER A 17 6.10 -0.31 1.70
N PHE A 18 6.88 0.32 0.83
CA PHE A 18 6.42 0.93 -0.41
C PHE A 18 6.99 0.22 -1.63
N ASN A 19 6.22 0.25 -2.72
CA ASN A 19 6.66 -0.07 -4.06
C ASN A 19 6.78 1.22 -4.88
N LEU A 20 7.95 1.41 -5.49
CA LEU A 20 8.25 2.54 -6.38
C LEU A 20 8.42 1.98 -7.79
N ARG A 21 7.36 2.01 -8.60
CA ARG A 21 7.34 1.42 -9.95
C ARG A 21 8.52 1.88 -10.80
N ASP A 22 9.24 0.89 -11.33
CA ASP A 22 10.41 1.05 -12.20
C ASP A 22 11.53 1.96 -11.62
N ASN A 23 11.49 2.24 -10.32
CA ASN A 23 12.32 3.26 -9.64
C ASN A 23 12.27 4.64 -10.32
N ILE A 24 11.13 4.98 -10.93
CA ILE A 24 10.93 6.29 -11.56
C ILE A 24 10.85 7.37 -10.50
N MET A 25 10.12 7.10 -9.42
CA MET A 25 10.06 7.97 -8.25
C MET A 25 11.15 7.55 -7.26
N PRO A 26 11.94 8.50 -6.76
CA PRO A 26 12.83 8.25 -5.64
C PRO A 26 12.03 8.19 -4.32
N GLN A 27 12.60 7.63 -3.25
CA GLN A 27 11.90 7.48 -1.96
C GLN A 27 11.49 8.83 -1.37
N GLU A 28 12.24 9.89 -1.67
CA GLU A 28 12.04 11.26 -1.20
C GLU A 28 10.72 11.87 -1.71
N VAL A 29 10.09 11.26 -2.71
CA VAL A 29 8.71 11.61 -3.12
C VAL A 29 7.72 11.33 -2.00
N ILE A 30 7.98 10.36 -1.12
CA ILE A 30 7.17 10.12 0.07
C ILE A 30 7.71 11.02 1.17
N PHE A 31 7.01 12.13 1.41
CA PHE A 31 7.45 13.17 2.33
C PHE A 31 7.24 12.77 3.79
N SER A 32 6.01 12.37 4.12
CA SER A 32 5.62 11.95 5.46
C SER A 32 4.59 10.81 5.41
N LEU A 33 4.56 10.02 6.50
CA LEU A 33 3.64 8.91 6.67
C LEU A 33 2.92 9.04 8.01
N TYR A 34 1.61 8.88 8.00
CA TYR A 34 0.78 8.87 9.21
C TYR A 34 0.02 7.57 9.28
N CYS A 35 0.14 6.88 10.41
CA CYS A 35 -0.59 5.65 10.68
C CYS A 35 -1.94 5.93 11.35
N PRO A 36 -2.84 4.93 11.46
CA PRO A 36 -4.15 5.08 12.09
C PRO A 36 -4.16 5.66 13.50
N ARG A 37 -3.02 5.67 14.20
CA ARG A 37 -2.90 6.30 15.52
C ARG A 37 -2.69 7.82 15.45
N CYS A 38 -1.89 8.30 14.49
CA CYS A 38 -1.54 9.73 14.41
C CYS A 38 -2.26 10.46 13.28
N SER A 39 -2.89 9.75 12.34
CA SER A 39 -3.66 10.37 11.28
C SER A 39 -4.88 11.14 11.78
N SER A 40 -5.42 10.80 12.95
CA SER A 40 -6.55 11.52 13.57
C SER A 40 -6.22 12.95 14.00
N GLU A 41 -4.94 13.30 14.11
CA GLU A 41 -4.47 14.63 14.52
C GLU A 41 -4.10 15.51 13.33
N ILE A 42 -4.21 15.00 12.10
CA ILE A 42 -3.78 15.67 10.87
C ILE A 42 -4.98 16.09 10.04
N GLU A 43 -4.97 17.35 9.61
CA GLU A 43 -5.92 17.84 8.62
C GLU A 43 -5.47 17.41 7.21
N LEU A 44 -6.33 16.68 6.50
CA LEU A 44 -6.00 16.11 5.19
C LEU A 44 -5.93 17.23 4.13
N ASN A 45 -4.74 17.44 3.57
CA ASN A 45 -4.57 18.28 2.38
C ASN A 45 -4.60 17.43 1.10
N GLU A 46 -5.76 17.36 0.44
CA GLU A 46 -5.95 16.55 -0.78
C GLU A 46 -5.00 16.90 -1.95
N SER A 47 -4.36 18.07 -1.92
CA SER A 47 -3.42 18.48 -2.97
C SER A 47 -2.05 17.79 -2.87
N THR A 48 -1.66 17.31 -1.68
CA THR A 48 -0.36 16.67 -1.40
C THR A 48 -0.50 15.32 -0.72
N MET A 49 -1.64 15.03 -0.12
CA MET A 49 -1.88 13.85 0.70
C MET A 49 -2.93 12.92 0.08
N ILE A 50 -2.80 11.64 0.39
CA ILE A 50 -3.80 10.62 0.11
C ILE A 50 -4.13 9.85 1.38
N TRP A 51 -5.42 9.62 1.60
CA TRP A 51 -5.92 8.76 2.66
C TRP A 51 -6.24 7.36 2.12
N ASP A 52 -5.84 6.35 2.87
CA ASP A 52 -6.16 4.94 2.60
C ASP A 52 -6.34 4.16 3.91
N ASN A 53 -7.60 3.93 4.27
CA ASN A 53 -8.05 3.15 5.43
C ASN A 53 -7.29 3.46 6.75
N GLY A 54 -7.30 4.72 7.14
CA GLY A 54 -6.70 5.23 8.37
C GLY A 54 -5.23 5.60 8.24
N TRP A 55 -4.58 5.26 7.13
CA TRP A 55 -3.25 5.78 6.79
C TRP A 55 -3.36 7.05 5.95
N ILE A 56 -2.41 7.96 6.13
CA ILE A 56 -2.22 9.11 5.26
C ILE A 56 -0.79 9.07 4.75
N ILE A 57 -0.61 9.17 3.43
CA ILE A 57 0.68 9.38 2.80
C ILE A 57 0.71 10.82 2.30
N GLU A 58 1.74 11.57 2.70
CA GLU A 58 2.03 12.88 2.13
C GLU A 58 3.15 12.75 1.11
N TYR A 59 2.97 13.38 -0.05
CA TYR A 59 3.95 13.38 -1.11
C TYR A 59 4.60 14.74 -1.31
N ASP A 60 5.89 14.74 -1.64
CA ASP A 60 6.55 15.88 -2.26
C ASP A 60 6.07 15.99 -3.71
N MET A 61 5.01 16.77 -3.91
CA MET A 61 4.38 16.94 -5.21
C MET A 61 5.25 17.71 -6.20
N GLU A 62 6.17 18.56 -5.73
CA GLU A 62 7.10 19.26 -6.62
C GLU A 62 8.08 18.27 -7.24
N LEU A 63 8.71 17.44 -6.39
CA LEU A 63 9.62 16.39 -6.83
C LEU A 63 8.91 15.36 -7.70
N ALA A 64 7.72 14.91 -7.29
CA ALA A 64 6.95 13.92 -8.05
C ALA A 64 6.58 14.42 -9.45
N ARG A 65 6.12 15.67 -9.56
CA ARG A 65 5.78 16.30 -10.85
C ARG A 65 7.01 16.46 -11.73
N PHE A 66 8.12 16.94 -11.17
CA PHE A 66 9.37 17.05 -11.89
C PHE A 66 9.83 15.71 -12.46
N MET A 67 9.81 14.65 -11.65
CA MET A 67 10.20 13.31 -12.06
C MET A 67 9.26 12.74 -13.14
N ALA A 68 7.95 12.93 -12.99
CA ALA A 68 6.97 12.48 -13.99
C ALA A 68 7.16 13.16 -15.36
N VAL A 69 7.39 14.47 -15.37
CA VAL A 69 7.68 15.21 -16.61
C VAL A 69 9.00 14.70 -17.23
N ALA A 70 10.07 14.63 -16.43
CA ALA A 70 11.41 14.32 -16.91
C ALA A 70 11.59 12.86 -17.34
N LYS A 71 10.91 11.91 -16.69
CA LYS A 71 11.09 10.47 -16.93
C LYS A 71 9.97 9.83 -17.73
N LEU A 72 8.76 10.38 -17.69
CA LEU A 72 7.57 9.78 -18.29
C LEU A 72 6.92 10.66 -19.35
N GLY A 73 7.31 11.93 -19.48
CA GLY A 73 6.66 12.88 -20.38
C GLY A 73 5.22 13.19 -19.98
N ILE A 74 4.85 12.95 -18.72
CA ILE A 74 3.51 13.22 -18.20
C ILE A 74 3.44 14.69 -17.75
N PRO A 75 2.44 15.48 -18.19
CA PRO A 75 2.24 16.85 -17.72
C PRO A 75 2.08 16.94 -16.20
N ALA A 76 2.72 17.91 -15.58
CA ALA A 76 2.73 18.09 -14.12
C ALA A 76 1.32 18.21 -13.51
N GLU A 77 0.37 18.79 -14.25
CA GLU A 77 -1.01 19.02 -13.81
C GLU A 77 -1.80 17.71 -13.68
N LYS A 78 -1.35 16.64 -14.35
CA LYS A 78 -1.96 15.30 -14.25
C LYS A 78 -1.44 14.50 -13.06
N VAL A 79 -0.36 14.95 -12.43
CA VAL A 79 0.27 14.24 -11.31
C VAL A 79 -0.38 14.72 -10.01
N THR A 80 -1.20 13.84 -9.44
CA THR A 80 -1.91 14.02 -8.16
C THR A 80 -1.48 12.92 -7.17
N PRO A 81 -1.75 13.07 -5.85
CA PRO A 81 -1.52 12.00 -4.89
C PRO A 81 -2.20 10.68 -5.28
N ALA A 82 -3.45 10.74 -5.75
CA ALA A 82 -4.18 9.59 -6.26
C ALA A 82 -3.49 8.94 -7.46
N PHE A 83 -3.01 9.75 -8.43
CA PHE A 83 -2.25 9.21 -9.56
C PHE A 83 -0.98 8.49 -9.11
N LEU A 84 -0.21 9.06 -8.17
CA LEU A 84 1.01 8.42 -7.67
C LEU A 84 0.74 7.07 -7.01
N PHE A 85 -0.34 7.00 -6.23
CA PHE A 85 -0.74 5.80 -5.53
C PHE A 85 -1.35 4.75 -6.45
N ASP A 86 -2.40 5.12 -7.19
CA ASP A 86 -3.26 4.20 -7.93
C ASP A 86 -2.55 3.63 -9.18
N GLU A 87 -1.62 4.38 -9.80
CA GLU A 87 -0.78 3.90 -10.93
C GLU A 87 0.51 3.18 -10.48
N GLY A 88 0.72 3.09 -9.16
CA GLY A 88 1.81 2.34 -8.54
C GLY A 88 3.16 3.04 -8.52
N TYR A 89 3.24 4.33 -8.84
CA TYR A 89 4.50 5.10 -8.82
C TYR A 89 5.07 5.30 -7.41
N ALA A 90 4.20 5.46 -6.42
CA ALA A 90 4.56 5.45 -5.00
C ALA A 90 3.37 4.98 -4.16
N THR A 91 3.30 3.68 -3.89
CA THR A 91 2.16 3.04 -3.21
C THR A 91 2.63 1.95 -2.26
N TRP A 92 1.72 1.32 -1.50
CA TRP A 92 2.04 0.17 -0.68
C TRP A 92 2.70 -0.94 -1.48
N LYS A 93 3.69 -1.60 -0.87
CA LYS A 93 4.33 -2.78 -1.46
C LYS A 93 3.30 -3.90 -1.69
N GLU A 94 2.55 -4.20 -0.63
CA GLU A 94 1.47 -5.18 -0.63
C GLU A 94 0.11 -4.48 -0.78
N LEU A 95 -1.03 -5.11 -0.50
CA LEU A 95 -2.35 -4.44 -0.58
C LEU A 95 -2.52 -3.35 0.47
N TYR A 96 -1.91 -3.52 1.63
CA TYR A 96 -1.90 -2.56 2.73
C TYR A 96 -0.69 -2.78 3.67
N PRO A 97 -0.36 -1.81 4.55
CA PRO A 97 0.73 -1.97 5.51
C PRO A 97 0.50 -3.10 6.52
N GLY A 98 1.39 -4.08 6.57
CA GLY A 98 1.35 -5.21 7.52
C GLY A 98 0.76 -6.50 6.96
N GLU A 99 0.31 -6.50 5.70
CA GLU A 99 -0.37 -7.66 5.07
C GLU A 99 0.38 -9.00 5.22
N LEU A 100 1.71 -9.03 5.06
CA LEU A 100 2.45 -10.29 5.12
C LEU A 100 2.37 -10.98 6.48
N GLU A 101 2.36 -10.21 7.57
CA GLU A 101 2.25 -10.75 8.92
C GLU A 101 0.83 -11.28 9.16
N ASP A 102 -0.19 -10.55 8.70
CA ASP A 102 -1.58 -11.00 8.78
C ASP A 102 -1.79 -12.29 7.98
N ILE A 103 -1.30 -12.36 6.73
CA ILE A 103 -1.40 -13.56 5.88
C ILE A 103 -0.75 -14.77 6.56
N LYS A 104 0.43 -14.57 7.16
CA LYS A 104 1.14 -15.64 7.85
C LYS A 104 0.32 -16.16 9.03
N ASN A 105 -0.22 -15.27 9.86
CA ASN A 105 -1.01 -15.63 11.04
C ASN A 105 -2.35 -16.28 10.64
N GLU A 106 -3.04 -15.74 9.63
CA GLU A 106 -4.32 -16.26 9.15
C GLU A 106 -4.19 -17.66 8.51
N LYS A 107 -3.07 -17.93 7.83
CA LYS A 107 -2.87 -19.19 7.09
C LYS A 107 -2.23 -20.31 7.89
N GLU A 108 -1.72 -20.05 9.09
CA GLU A 108 -0.99 -21.04 9.90
C GLU A 108 -1.82 -22.34 10.07
N ALA A 109 -3.10 -22.21 10.41
CA ALA A 109 -4.01 -23.35 10.55
C ALA A 109 -4.33 -24.06 9.23
N ILE A 110 -4.44 -23.32 8.12
CA ILE A 110 -4.75 -23.90 6.80
C ILE A 110 -3.56 -24.72 6.29
N VAL A 111 -2.33 -24.23 6.47
CA VAL A 111 -1.10 -24.91 6.02
C VAL A 111 -0.91 -26.25 6.73
N ALA A 112 -1.34 -26.37 7.99
CA ALA A 112 -1.28 -27.65 8.71
C ALA A 112 -2.08 -28.77 8.01
N ILE A 113 -3.19 -28.43 7.34
CA ILE A 113 -4.08 -29.38 6.64
C ILE A 113 -3.38 -30.05 5.45
N LEU A 114 -2.40 -29.39 4.82
CA LEU A 114 -1.74 -29.87 3.60
C LEU A 114 -1.12 -31.28 3.78
N LYS A 115 -0.62 -31.59 4.98
CA LYS A 115 -0.01 -32.90 5.26
C LYS A 115 -1.05 -34.02 5.41
N GLU A 116 -2.28 -33.68 5.75
CA GLU A 116 -3.35 -34.62 6.06
C GLU A 116 -4.30 -34.82 4.88
N ASP A 117 -4.74 -33.72 4.27
CA ASP A 117 -5.72 -33.71 3.17
C ASP A 117 -5.40 -32.58 2.18
N PRO A 118 -4.62 -32.87 1.13
CA PRO A 118 -4.28 -31.88 0.10
C PRO A 118 -5.50 -31.31 -0.63
N HIS A 119 -6.55 -32.09 -0.85
CA HIS A 119 -7.76 -31.62 -1.54
C HIS A 119 -8.51 -30.61 -0.68
N ARG A 120 -8.68 -30.90 0.61
CA ARG A 120 -9.26 -29.95 1.56
C ARG A 120 -8.40 -28.70 1.71
N TYR A 121 -7.08 -28.84 1.78
CA TYR A 121 -6.16 -27.69 1.83
C TYR A 121 -6.42 -26.68 0.71
N PHE A 122 -6.49 -27.12 -0.55
CA PHE A 122 -6.73 -26.21 -1.68
C PHE A 122 -8.10 -25.53 -1.60
N LYS A 123 -9.12 -26.24 -1.10
CA LYS A 123 -10.45 -25.67 -0.90
C LYS A 123 -10.42 -24.58 0.17
N GLU A 124 -9.91 -24.87 1.35
CA GLU A 124 -9.83 -23.94 2.49
C GLU A 124 -8.98 -22.70 2.15
N LEU A 125 -7.87 -22.90 1.44
CA LEU A 125 -7.01 -21.81 0.99
C LEU A 125 -7.73 -20.87 0.03
N ARG A 126 -8.49 -21.41 -0.92
CA ARG A 126 -9.27 -20.61 -1.87
C ARG A 126 -10.40 -19.86 -1.16
N ASP A 127 -11.12 -20.55 -0.28
CA ASP A 127 -12.25 -19.96 0.44
C ASP A 127 -11.75 -18.83 1.37
N TRP A 128 -10.60 -19.01 2.05
CA TRP A 128 -9.90 -17.96 2.79
C TRP A 128 -9.51 -16.77 1.90
N ALA A 129 -8.90 -17.02 0.74
CA ALA A 129 -8.45 -15.94 -0.16
C ALA A 129 -9.63 -15.09 -0.66
N ASN A 130 -10.75 -15.75 -1.01
CA ASN A 130 -11.97 -15.07 -1.43
C ASN A 130 -12.57 -14.22 -0.30
N ALA A 131 -12.69 -14.78 0.90
CA ALA A 131 -13.22 -14.07 2.07
C ALA A 131 -12.34 -12.87 2.43
N ARG A 132 -11.01 -13.04 2.40
CA ARG A 132 -10.04 -11.99 2.63
C ARG A 132 -10.20 -10.84 1.64
N MET A 133 -10.24 -11.13 0.33
CA MET A 133 -10.41 -10.08 -0.68
C MET A 133 -11.74 -9.34 -0.54
N ALA A 134 -12.83 -10.05 -0.22
CA ALA A 134 -14.12 -9.42 0.04
C ALA A 134 -14.05 -8.46 1.24
N ARG A 135 -13.43 -8.89 2.34
CA ARG A 135 -13.21 -8.06 3.54
C ARG A 135 -12.37 -6.81 3.23
N LEU A 136 -11.25 -6.96 2.51
CA LEU A 136 -10.38 -5.82 2.18
C LEU A 136 -11.09 -4.79 1.29
N LYS A 137 -11.97 -5.25 0.39
CA LYS A 137 -12.82 -4.37 -0.40
C LYS A 137 -13.85 -3.63 0.47
N GLU A 138 -14.48 -4.32 1.41
CA GLU A 138 -15.45 -3.72 2.34
C GLU A 138 -14.80 -2.69 3.27
N GLU A 139 -13.57 -2.95 3.70
CA GLU A 139 -12.73 -2.01 4.48
C GLU A 139 -12.27 -0.79 3.67
N GLY A 140 -12.43 -0.80 2.34
CA GLY A 140 -12.13 0.35 1.48
C GLY A 140 -10.67 0.50 1.09
N TRP A 141 -9.83 -0.53 1.23
CA TRP A 141 -8.43 -0.47 0.77
C TRP A 141 -8.34 -0.22 -0.73
N ARG A 142 -7.69 0.87 -1.14
CA ARG A 142 -7.65 1.31 -2.55
C ARG A 142 -7.14 0.24 -3.50
N LYS A 143 -6.01 -0.41 -3.17
CA LYS A 143 -5.42 -1.46 -4.02
C LYS A 143 -6.32 -2.70 -4.15
N ALA A 144 -7.11 -3.01 -3.13
CA ALA A 144 -8.03 -4.14 -3.18
C ALA A 144 -9.23 -3.89 -4.11
N GLN A 145 -9.61 -2.62 -4.35
CA GLN A 145 -10.70 -2.28 -5.28
C GLN A 145 -10.32 -2.51 -6.75
N LEU A 146 -9.03 -2.53 -7.07
CA LEU A 146 -8.50 -2.66 -8.43
C LEU A 146 -8.31 -4.11 -8.89
N ILE A 147 -8.56 -5.09 -8.01
CA ILE A 147 -8.39 -6.54 -8.23
C ILE A 147 -9.76 -7.20 -8.32
#